data_AF-A0A6A8DDZ0-F1
#
_entry.id   AF-A0A6A8DDZ0-F1
#
_cell.length_a   1.000
_cell.length_b   1.000
_cell.length_c   1.000
_cell.angle_alpha   90.00
_cell.angle_beta   90.00
_cell.angle_gamma   90.00
#
_symmetry.space_group_name_H-M   'P 1'
#
loop_
_entity.id
_entity.type
_entity.pdbx_description
1 polymer ?
#
loop_
_entity_poly.entity_id
_entity_poly.type
_entity_poly.pdbx_seq_one_letter_code
_entity_poly.pdbx_strand_id
1 'polypeptide(L)'
;MNIKKSYIVGILIAALLLGGVGSYAGVQLAQIGGSSTDTVADNESDEGNRFVDLSPDEQQEIFDGVEGMDEMSKVLKAMNLIQDNYLEEIDKDKLIEGAVQGMLSTLEDPYSVYMDKETVEEFNHQIESSFEGIGAEVSMVNGRVTIIAPIKDSPAEEAGLKPNDQILKVDDESVEGLDLYEAVSKIRGEQGTTVTLEIMRQGVSDLLTVELVRDDIPLETVYSETKQVDGNNVGVIEITSFSENTAERFHEELTNLENDGIDGLVIDVRGNPGGLLPSVEEILKNFITKDQPYVQIEDRNGEKSRYFSELEEMKDYPISVLIDEGSASASEILAVAMKEAGNYEIIGSTSFGKGTVQQTIPMGDGSTIKLTLFKWLSPNGNWIHEDGIEPTIEVKQPEYFYTNPIQVEETLTYNQSSEKVENAQIMLNGLGFDPGRQDGFFSQQTVEAVENYQQANDLSVTGEIDEQTAERLQASIIDQIRSGEDDNQLEKALQVLFQ
;
A
#
# COMPACT_ATOMS: atom_id res chain seq x y z
N MET A 1 -12.04 -3.82 26.06
CA MET A 1 -10.96 -2.82 26.25
C MET A 1 -11.56 -1.42 26.13
N ASN A 2 -11.36 -0.51 27.09
CA ASN A 2 -11.80 0.89 26.95
C ASN A 2 -10.85 1.61 26.00
N ILE A 3 -11.09 1.48 24.69
CA ILE A 3 -10.35 2.28 23.72
C ILE A 3 -11.05 3.62 23.57
N LYS A 4 -10.35 4.70 23.89
CA LYS A 4 -10.65 6.00 23.27
C LYS A 4 -9.89 6.05 21.95
N LYS A 5 -10.68 5.67 20.96
CA LYS A 5 -10.40 5.05 19.66
C LYS A 5 -10.11 6.05 18.54
N SER A 6 -10.27 7.37 18.75
CA SER A 6 -10.03 8.41 17.73
C SER A 6 -8.61 8.44 17.17
N TYR A 7 -7.64 7.82 17.87
CA TYR A 7 -6.23 7.77 17.48
C TYR A 7 -5.84 6.51 16.69
N ILE A 8 -6.56 5.39 16.85
CA ILE A 8 -6.58 4.28 15.87
C ILE A 8 -7.29 4.72 14.58
N VAL A 9 -8.26 5.62 14.73
CA VAL A 9 -9.06 6.16 13.65
C VAL A 9 -8.26 7.05 12.69
N GLY A 10 -6.99 7.43 12.93
CA GLY A 10 -6.12 8.16 11.97
C GLY A 10 -5.04 7.29 11.30
N ILE A 11 -4.41 6.40 12.06
CA ILE A 11 -3.23 5.56 11.70
C ILE A 11 -3.45 4.66 10.46
N LEU A 12 -4.70 4.55 10.01
CA LEU A 12 -5.18 3.76 8.88
C LEU A 12 -6.12 4.58 7.97
N ILE A 13 -6.11 5.92 7.99
CA ILE A 13 -6.82 6.75 6.99
C ILE A 13 -5.86 7.17 5.85
N ALA A 14 -5.40 6.33 4.95
CA ALA A 14 -5.47 4.88 4.79
C ALA A 14 -4.23 4.55 3.98
N ALA A 15 -3.17 4.14 4.67
CA ALA A 15 -1.83 3.91 4.11
C ALA A 15 -1.47 4.95 3.02
N LEU A 16 -1.76 6.22 3.31
CA LEU A 16 -1.53 7.38 2.45
C LEU A 16 -2.05 7.26 1.01
N LEU A 17 -3.32 6.87 0.84
CA LEU A 17 -4.11 7.03 -0.39
C LEU A 17 -3.65 6.21 -1.60
N LEU A 18 -3.09 5.01 -1.35
CA LEU A 18 -2.97 3.91 -2.32
C LEU A 18 -2.21 4.31 -3.61
N GLY A 19 -0.88 4.34 -3.48
CA GLY A 19 0.05 4.47 -4.58
C GLY A 19 0.23 5.90 -5.07
N GLY A 20 1.33 6.54 -4.67
CA GLY A 20 1.75 7.85 -5.15
C GLY A 20 2.03 7.82 -6.64
N VAL A 21 1.02 8.04 -7.47
CA VAL A 21 1.28 8.53 -8.82
C VAL A 21 1.70 9.98 -8.67
N GLY A 22 3.00 10.20 -8.48
CA GLY A 22 3.66 11.49 -8.56
C GLY A 22 4.93 11.27 -9.37
N SER A 23 5.10 12.01 -10.46
CA SER A 23 6.35 12.01 -11.21
C SER A 23 7.46 12.53 -10.30
N TYR A 24 8.34 11.66 -9.80
CA TYR A 24 9.64 12.06 -9.28
C TYR A 24 10.51 12.50 -10.47
N ALA A 25 10.17 13.66 -11.03
CA ALA A 25 11.04 14.40 -11.91
C ALA A 25 11.51 15.61 -11.12
N GLY A 26 12.69 15.49 -10.51
CA GLY A 26 13.47 16.67 -10.15
C GLY A 26 13.58 17.56 -11.39
N VAL A 27 12.96 18.74 -11.35
CA VAL A 27 12.94 19.66 -12.49
C VAL A 27 14.35 20.26 -12.65
N GLN A 28 15.21 19.56 -13.40
CA GLN A 28 16.18 20.21 -14.27
C GLN A 28 15.44 20.64 -15.54
N LEU A 29 14.93 21.86 -15.56
CA LEU A 29 14.66 22.59 -16.80
C LEU A 29 15.64 23.76 -16.89
N ALA A 30 16.86 23.45 -17.31
CA ALA A 30 17.75 24.42 -17.91
C ALA A 30 17.97 24.05 -19.38
N GLN A 31 17.92 25.09 -20.23
CA GLN A 31 18.37 25.14 -21.63
C GLN A 31 17.36 24.74 -22.73
N ILE A 32 16.52 25.70 -23.12
CA ILE A 32 16.32 25.99 -24.56
C ILE A 32 16.37 27.51 -24.75
N GLY A 33 17.44 27.99 -25.41
CA GLY A 33 17.53 29.37 -25.89
C GLY A 33 18.94 29.97 -25.92
N GLY A 34 19.85 29.42 -26.73
CA GLY A 34 21.12 30.08 -27.05
C GLY A 34 20.98 31.04 -28.23
N SER A 35 21.54 32.25 -28.14
CA SER A 35 22.79 32.61 -28.86
C SER A 35 23.18 34.09 -28.68
N SER A 36 24.51 34.28 -28.53
CA SER A 36 25.34 35.38 -29.09
C SER A 36 25.61 36.67 -28.28
N THR A 37 26.85 36.73 -27.75
CA THR A 37 27.84 37.85 -27.66
C THR A 37 27.45 39.11 -26.85
N ASP A 38 28.17 39.56 -25.81
CA ASP A 38 29.62 39.89 -25.78
C ASP A 38 30.23 39.94 -24.35
N THR A 39 31.56 40.06 -24.34
CA THR A 39 32.57 39.98 -23.27
C THR A 39 32.51 40.93 -22.07
N VAL A 40 32.68 40.33 -20.87
CA VAL A 40 33.48 40.69 -19.66
C VAL A 40 33.76 42.16 -19.30
N ALA A 41 33.28 42.59 -18.12
CA ALA A 41 34.06 43.33 -17.12
C ALA A 41 33.41 43.25 -15.72
N ASP A 42 34.22 42.94 -14.71
CA ASP A 42 33.88 42.75 -13.29
C ASP A 42 33.15 43.93 -12.62
N ASN A 43 32.24 43.61 -11.70
CA ASN A 43 32.19 44.19 -10.34
C ASN A 43 31.16 43.43 -9.48
N GLU A 44 31.64 42.79 -8.41
CA GLU A 44 30.82 42.29 -7.31
C GLU A 44 30.22 43.46 -6.50
N SER A 45 28.90 43.44 -6.29
CA SER A 45 28.28 43.86 -5.02
C SER A 45 26.77 43.52 -4.99
N ASP A 46 26.41 42.52 -4.18
CA ASP A 46 25.28 42.56 -3.24
C ASP A 46 23.89 43.02 -3.78
N GLU A 47 23.12 42.11 -4.40
CA GLU A 47 21.66 42.27 -4.58
C GLU A 47 20.91 41.31 -3.63
N GLY A 48 20.89 41.67 -2.34
CA GLY A 48 19.90 41.22 -1.37
C GLY A 48 19.04 42.41 -0.94
N ASN A 49 17.71 42.27 -1.06
CA ASN A 49 16.65 43.21 -0.63
C ASN A 49 16.37 44.47 -1.47
N ARG A 50 15.63 44.28 -2.58
CA ARG A 50 14.98 45.36 -3.35
C ARG A 50 13.67 45.92 -2.74
N PHE A 51 13.17 45.36 -1.64
CA PHE A 51 11.92 45.84 -1.01
C PHE A 51 12.13 47.07 -0.11
N VAL A 52 13.34 47.21 0.45
CA VAL A 52 13.67 48.23 1.47
C VAL A 52 13.96 49.61 0.85
N ASP A 53 14.24 49.67 -0.46
CA ASP A 53 14.60 50.89 -1.19
C ASP A 53 13.41 51.60 -1.88
N LEU A 54 12.20 51.07 -1.75
CA LEU A 54 11.00 51.69 -2.30
C LEU A 54 10.51 52.83 -1.41
N SER A 55 9.97 53.91 -2.00
CA SER A 55 9.35 54.97 -1.20
C SER A 55 8.08 54.46 -0.50
N PRO A 56 7.67 55.06 0.64
CA PRO A 56 6.48 54.62 1.35
C PRO A 56 5.22 54.57 0.47
N ASP A 57 5.07 55.49 -0.48
CA ASP A 57 3.93 55.53 -1.40
C ASP A 57 4.01 54.41 -2.47
N GLU A 58 5.21 54.02 -2.92
CA GLU A 58 5.42 52.91 -3.86
C GLU A 58 5.30 51.53 -3.18
N GLN A 59 5.69 51.42 -1.91
CA GLN A 59 5.39 50.23 -1.10
C GLN A 59 3.88 50.10 -0.91
N GLN A 60 3.19 51.22 -0.68
CA GLN A 60 1.75 51.25 -0.44
C GLN A 60 0.94 50.96 -1.71
N GLU A 61 1.38 51.35 -2.91
CA GLU A 61 0.76 50.89 -4.18
C GLU A 61 0.95 49.38 -4.44
N ILE A 62 2.04 48.77 -3.96
CA ILE A 62 2.24 47.31 -3.99
C ILE A 62 1.29 46.61 -2.99
N PHE A 63 1.01 47.21 -1.84
CA PHE A 63 0.04 46.71 -0.87
C PHE A 63 -1.43 46.94 -1.30
N ASP A 64 -1.73 48.05 -1.97
CA ASP A 64 -3.07 48.39 -2.46
C ASP A 64 -3.46 47.63 -3.75
N GLY A 65 -2.48 47.07 -4.47
CA GLY A 65 -2.67 46.24 -5.67
C GLY A 65 -2.96 44.76 -5.41
N VAL A 66 -3.03 44.32 -4.15
CA VAL A 66 -3.34 42.94 -3.75
C VAL A 66 -4.76 42.86 -3.22
N GLU A 67 -5.75 42.73 -4.12
CA GLU A 67 -7.06 42.17 -3.74
C GLU A 67 -6.84 40.74 -3.22
N GLY A 68 -6.77 40.58 -1.89
CA GLY A 68 -6.52 39.29 -1.21
C GLY A 68 -6.03 39.41 0.23
N MET A 69 -5.45 40.55 0.63
CA MET A 69 -5.05 40.76 2.04
C MET A 69 -6.23 40.79 3.00
N ASP A 70 -7.42 41.22 2.57
CA ASP A 70 -8.62 41.27 3.43
C ASP A 70 -9.15 39.86 3.73
N GLU A 71 -8.95 38.89 2.84
CA GLU A 71 -9.41 37.50 3.02
C GLU A 71 -8.46 36.70 3.93
N MET A 72 -7.15 36.85 3.75
CA MET A 72 -6.17 36.23 4.66
C MET A 72 -6.18 36.89 6.04
N SER A 73 -6.61 38.16 6.14
CA SER A 73 -6.80 38.84 7.43
C SER A 73 -7.75 38.08 8.35
N LYS A 74 -8.78 37.42 7.79
CA LYS A 74 -9.74 36.63 8.57
C LYS A 74 -9.10 35.38 9.16
N VAL A 75 -8.27 34.68 8.38
CA VAL A 75 -7.51 33.49 8.82
C VAL A 75 -6.54 33.88 9.93
N LEU A 76 -5.72 34.91 9.70
CA LEU A 76 -4.75 35.40 10.68
C LEU A 76 -5.42 35.90 11.97
N LYS A 77 -6.55 36.60 11.85
CA LYS A 77 -7.33 37.06 13.01
C LYS A 77 -7.91 35.89 13.81
N ALA A 78 -8.40 34.85 13.14
CA ALA A 78 -8.88 33.64 13.80
C ALA A 78 -7.74 32.91 14.52
N MET A 79 -6.60 32.74 13.87
CA MET A 79 -5.41 32.12 14.47
C MET A 79 -4.93 32.88 15.72
N ASN A 80 -4.77 34.21 15.63
CA ASN A 80 -4.36 35.04 16.77
C ASN A 80 -5.39 35.01 17.91
N LEU A 81 -6.70 35.08 17.58
CA LEU A 81 -7.75 34.98 18.59
C LEU A 81 -7.67 33.67 19.37
N ILE A 82 -7.46 32.54 18.68
CA ILE A 82 -7.30 31.23 19.29
C ILE A 82 -6.03 31.18 20.14
N GLN A 83 -4.89 31.59 19.58
CA GLN A 83 -3.60 31.56 20.28
C GLN A 83 -3.60 32.40 21.56
N ASP A 84 -4.21 33.59 21.53
CA ASP A 84 -4.16 34.54 22.65
C ASP A 84 -5.26 34.30 23.70
N ASN A 85 -6.36 33.62 23.35
CA ASN A 85 -7.56 33.56 24.20
C ASN A 85 -8.10 32.15 24.46
N TYR A 86 -7.53 31.09 23.86
CA TYR A 86 -7.91 29.73 24.21
C TYR A 86 -7.50 29.40 25.65
N LEU A 87 -8.26 28.51 26.28
CA LEU A 87 -8.12 28.19 27.72
C LEU A 87 -6.78 27.51 28.04
N GLU A 88 -6.24 26.76 27.09
CA GLU A 88 -4.99 26.01 27.21
C GLU A 88 -3.93 26.56 26.26
N GLU A 89 -2.67 26.24 26.53
CA GLU A 89 -1.57 26.58 25.62
C GLU A 89 -1.67 25.71 24.35
N ILE A 90 -1.53 26.34 23.18
CA ILE A 90 -1.65 25.68 21.87
C ILE A 90 -0.30 25.69 21.19
N ASP A 91 0.02 24.57 20.54
CA ASP A 91 1.12 24.45 19.60
C ASP A 91 0.79 25.19 18.30
N LYS A 92 1.60 26.20 17.97
CA LYS A 92 1.40 27.04 16.78
C LYS A 92 1.52 26.22 15.49
N ASP A 93 2.41 25.23 15.45
CA ASP A 93 2.65 24.46 14.23
C ASP A 93 1.41 23.61 13.92
N LYS A 94 0.82 22.97 14.93
CA LYS A 94 -0.45 22.25 14.79
C LYS A 94 -1.60 23.12 14.32
N LEU A 95 -1.64 24.40 14.70
CA LEU A 95 -2.67 25.33 14.25
C LEU A 95 -2.50 25.70 12.76
N ILE A 96 -1.25 25.83 12.29
CA ILE A 96 -0.94 26.07 10.88
C ILE A 96 -1.29 24.84 10.04
N GLU A 97 -0.85 23.65 10.46
CA GLU A 97 -1.15 22.38 9.80
C GLU A 97 -2.65 22.14 9.70
N GLY A 98 -3.38 22.35 10.81
CA GLY A 98 -4.84 22.23 10.83
C GLY A 98 -5.54 23.23 9.89
N ALA A 99 -4.97 24.43 9.69
CA ALA A 99 -5.51 25.40 8.72
C ALA A 99 -5.30 24.94 7.28
N VAL A 100 -4.12 24.40 6.93
CA VAL A 100 -3.82 23.85 5.60
C VAL A 100 -4.69 22.63 5.32
N GLN A 101 -4.77 21.67 6.25
CA GLN A 101 -5.64 20.50 6.16
C GLN A 101 -7.11 20.91 6.01
N GLY A 102 -7.56 21.92 6.75
CA GLY A 102 -8.90 22.48 6.64
C GLY A 102 -9.20 23.00 5.23
N MET A 103 -8.27 23.74 4.60
CA MET A 103 -8.41 24.21 3.21
C MET A 103 -8.50 23.04 2.23
N LEU A 104 -7.63 22.02 2.37
CA LEU A 104 -7.63 20.85 1.50
C LEU A 104 -8.94 20.04 1.63
N SER A 105 -9.50 19.93 2.84
CA SER A 105 -10.77 19.23 3.06
C SER A 105 -11.95 19.83 2.26
N THR A 106 -11.88 21.11 1.90
CA THR A 106 -12.92 21.79 1.10
C THR A 106 -12.97 21.33 -0.35
N LEU A 107 -11.93 20.64 -0.83
CA LEU A 107 -11.88 20.07 -2.17
C LEU A 107 -12.77 18.83 -2.32
N GLU A 108 -13.21 18.24 -1.19
CA GLU A 108 -13.92 16.95 -1.15
C GLU A 108 -13.17 15.83 -1.90
N ASP A 109 -11.86 16.02 -2.07
CA ASP A 109 -10.94 15.08 -2.70
C ASP A 109 -10.14 14.38 -1.59
N PRO A 110 -10.42 13.09 -1.31
CA PRO A 110 -9.69 12.37 -0.28
C PRO A 110 -8.21 12.23 -0.63
N TYR A 111 -7.82 12.36 -1.91
CA TYR A 111 -6.44 12.19 -2.37
C TYR A 111 -5.55 13.41 -2.16
N SER A 112 -6.15 14.58 -1.90
CA SER A 112 -5.45 15.84 -1.71
C SER A 112 -5.20 16.11 -0.21
N VAL A 113 -3.96 15.92 0.24
CA VAL A 113 -3.59 15.93 1.67
C VAL A 113 -2.30 16.71 1.93
N TYR A 114 -2.20 17.24 3.15
CA TYR A 114 -0.96 17.78 3.68
C TYR A 114 -0.22 16.67 4.44
N MET A 115 1.07 16.55 4.18
CA MET A 115 1.99 15.63 4.83
C MET A 115 3.03 16.46 5.56
N ASP A 116 3.10 16.31 6.89
CA ASP A 116 4.21 16.84 7.68
C ASP A 116 5.51 16.06 7.39
N LYS A 117 6.59 16.42 8.06
CA LYS A 117 7.93 15.82 7.82
C LYS A 117 7.97 14.32 8.07
N GLU A 118 7.39 13.88 9.18
CA GLU A 118 7.35 12.47 9.59
C GLU A 118 6.54 11.66 8.57
N THR A 119 5.39 12.20 8.15
CA THR A 119 4.54 11.61 7.11
C THR A 119 5.26 11.54 5.75
N VAL A 120 6.08 12.54 5.41
CA VAL A 120 6.89 12.53 4.17
C VAL A 120 7.96 11.44 4.22
N GLU A 121 8.63 11.23 5.36
CA GLU A 121 9.61 10.16 5.53
C GLU A 121 8.97 8.78 5.37
N GLU A 122 7.83 8.53 6.01
CA GLU A 122 7.07 7.28 5.84
C GLU A 122 6.62 7.08 4.37
N PHE A 123 6.19 8.15 3.70
CA PHE A 123 5.80 8.11 2.29
C PHE A 123 6.97 7.76 1.37
N ASN A 124 8.17 8.28 1.65
CA ASN A 124 9.36 7.98 0.85
C ASN A 124 9.79 6.51 1.00
N HIS A 125 9.79 5.96 2.21
CA HIS A 125 10.07 4.53 2.42
C HIS A 125 9.09 3.62 1.65
N GLN A 126 7.82 4.01 1.53
CA GLN A 126 6.87 3.28 0.69
C GLN A 126 7.23 3.34 -0.81
N ILE A 127 7.65 4.51 -1.31
CA ILE A 127 8.09 4.70 -2.71
C ILE A 127 9.32 3.85 -3.02
N GLU A 128 10.28 3.83 -2.11
CA GLU A 128 11.52 3.05 -2.22
C GLU A 128 11.23 1.54 -2.04
N SER A 129 10.03 1.18 -1.56
CA SER A 129 9.69 -0.17 -1.10
C SER A 129 10.76 -0.70 -0.17
N SER A 130 11.04 0.08 0.86
CA SER A 130 12.07 -0.23 1.80
C SER A 130 11.61 0.11 3.21
N PHE A 131 12.29 -0.44 4.21
CA PHE A 131 12.04 -0.08 5.59
C PHE A 131 13.30 -0.26 6.42
N GLU A 132 13.49 0.62 7.39
CA GLU A 132 14.63 0.50 8.30
C GLU A 132 14.34 -0.48 9.44
N GLY A 133 15.24 -1.46 9.60
CA GLY A 133 15.14 -2.46 10.65
C GLY A 133 16.18 -3.56 10.53
N ILE A 134 15.86 -4.74 11.03
CA ILE A 134 16.78 -5.90 10.99
C ILE A 134 16.45 -6.88 9.86
N GLY A 135 15.33 -6.67 9.15
CA GLY A 135 14.87 -7.54 8.08
C GLY A 135 14.46 -8.94 8.55
N ALA A 136 13.47 -9.02 9.44
CA ALA A 136 12.86 -10.27 9.85
C ALA A 136 11.34 -10.14 9.95
N GLU A 137 10.64 -11.15 9.44
CA GLU A 137 9.21 -11.31 9.66
C GLU A 137 8.98 -11.83 11.09
N VAL A 138 8.09 -11.18 11.83
CA VAL A 138 7.74 -11.54 13.21
C VAL A 138 6.24 -11.69 13.37
N SER A 139 5.85 -12.60 14.24
CA SER A 139 4.45 -12.79 14.63
C SER A 139 4.34 -13.10 16.11
N MET A 140 3.12 -12.98 16.65
CA MET A 140 2.81 -13.35 18.01
C MET A 140 2.42 -14.83 18.07
N VAL A 141 3.29 -15.66 18.65
CA VAL A 141 3.03 -17.10 18.82
C VAL A 141 2.99 -17.41 20.31
N ASN A 142 1.83 -17.85 20.81
CA ASN A 142 1.59 -18.12 22.23
C ASN A 142 1.94 -16.92 23.14
N GLY A 143 1.58 -15.70 22.71
CA GLY A 143 1.85 -14.46 23.45
C GLY A 143 3.33 -14.03 23.47
N ARG A 144 4.15 -14.55 22.55
CA ARG A 144 5.56 -14.18 22.41
C ARG A 144 5.89 -13.76 20.97
N VAL A 145 6.64 -12.68 20.85
CA VAL A 145 7.19 -12.22 19.58
C VAL A 145 8.18 -13.27 19.07
N THR A 146 7.87 -13.83 17.92
CA THR A 146 8.57 -14.97 17.35
C THR A 146 8.98 -14.66 15.92
N ILE A 147 10.24 -14.92 15.57
CA ILE A 147 10.73 -14.84 14.21
C ILE A 147 10.01 -15.90 13.38
N ILE A 148 9.26 -15.49 12.37
CA ILE A 148 8.70 -16.39 11.37
C ILE A 148 9.80 -16.77 10.38
N ALA A 149 10.42 -15.77 9.76
CA ALA A 149 11.55 -15.94 8.88
C ALA A 149 12.44 -14.69 8.86
N PRO A 150 13.77 -14.81 8.94
CA PRO A 150 14.66 -13.76 8.47
C PRO A 150 14.45 -13.52 6.97
N ILE A 151 14.48 -12.26 6.55
CA ILE A 151 14.52 -11.90 5.13
C ILE A 151 15.92 -12.25 4.61
N LYS A 152 15.98 -12.75 3.37
CA LYS A 152 17.24 -13.15 2.75
C LYS A 152 18.17 -11.95 2.59
N ASP A 153 19.47 -12.16 2.78
CA ASP A 153 20.52 -11.14 2.67
C ASP A 153 20.33 -9.96 3.65
N SER A 154 19.54 -10.14 4.72
CA SER A 154 19.27 -9.11 5.73
C SER A 154 20.19 -9.20 6.95
N PRO A 155 20.29 -8.14 7.78
CA PRO A 155 21.03 -8.19 9.04
C PRO A 155 20.60 -9.35 9.95
N ALA A 156 19.31 -9.68 9.99
CA ALA A 156 18.77 -10.79 10.78
C ALA A 156 19.28 -12.16 10.29
N GLU A 157 19.32 -12.38 8.98
CA GLU A 157 19.85 -13.62 8.41
C GLU A 157 21.36 -13.72 8.65
N GLU A 158 22.11 -12.64 8.39
CA GLU A 158 23.56 -12.57 8.59
C GLU A 158 23.95 -12.80 10.06
N ALA A 159 23.18 -12.24 10.99
CA ALA A 159 23.37 -12.43 12.43
C ALA A 159 22.94 -13.84 12.91
N GLY A 160 22.35 -14.65 12.03
CA GLY A 160 22.03 -16.04 12.28
C GLY A 160 20.75 -16.26 13.09
N LEU A 161 19.81 -15.31 13.05
CA LEU A 161 18.44 -15.54 13.50
C LEU A 161 17.80 -16.66 12.66
N LYS A 162 16.85 -17.37 13.26
CA LYS A 162 16.20 -18.54 12.65
C LYS A 162 14.69 -18.50 12.86
N PRO A 163 13.91 -19.14 11.98
CA PRO A 163 12.51 -19.42 12.23
C PRO A 163 12.29 -20.04 13.61
N ASN A 164 11.26 -19.57 14.32
CA ASN A 164 10.87 -19.93 15.68
C ASN A 164 11.77 -19.41 16.81
N ASP A 165 12.73 -18.53 16.54
CA ASP A 165 13.40 -17.80 17.62
C ASP A 165 12.41 -16.86 18.31
N GLN A 166 12.32 -16.93 19.64
CA GLN A 166 11.45 -16.07 20.44
C GLN A 166 12.27 -14.91 21.00
N ILE A 167 11.87 -13.67 20.69
CA ILE A 167 12.49 -12.47 21.21
C ILE A 167 11.99 -12.23 22.64
N LEU A 168 12.91 -12.14 23.59
CA LEU A 168 12.63 -11.89 25.00
C LEU A 168 12.94 -10.45 25.40
N LYS A 169 14.03 -9.88 24.85
CA LYS A 169 14.42 -8.48 25.09
C LYS A 169 14.95 -7.81 23.84
N VAL A 170 14.80 -6.49 23.81
CA VAL A 170 15.39 -5.56 22.84
C VAL A 170 16.12 -4.47 23.64
N ASP A 171 17.43 -4.32 23.43
CA ASP A 171 18.27 -3.34 24.14
C ASP A 171 18.08 -3.36 25.67
N ASP A 172 18.15 -4.55 26.26
CA ASP A 172 17.92 -4.87 27.68
C ASP A 172 16.48 -4.67 28.20
N GLU A 173 15.55 -4.21 27.36
CA GLU A 173 14.13 -4.07 27.71
C GLU A 173 13.33 -5.32 27.34
N SER A 174 12.58 -5.85 28.29
CA SER A 174 11.69 -6.99 28.07
C SER A 174 10.57 -6.65 27.10
N VAL A 175 10.33 -7.53 26.12
CA VAL A 175 9.17 -7.46 25.22
C VAL A 175 8.00 -8.34 25.67
N GLU A 176 8.15 -9.08 26.78
CA GLU A 176 7.05 -9.88 27.35
C GLU A 176 5.89 -8.99 27.81
N GLY A 177 4.68 -9.30 27.32
CA GLY A 177 3.46 -8.55 27.64
C GLY A 177 3.22 -7.30 26.79
N LEU A 178 4.17 -6.93 25.93
CA LEU A 178 3.92 -5.96 24.87
C LEU A 178 3.06 -6.58 23.78
N ASP A 179 2.29 -5.75 23.09
CA ASP A 179 1.71 -6.17 21.83
C ASP A 179 2.79 -6.25 20.72
N LEU A 180 2.44 -6.86 19.59
CA LEU A 180 3.39 -7.05 18.49
C LEU A 180 3.93 -5.71 17.95
N TYR A 181 3.09 -4.68 17.93
CA TYR A 181 3.45 -3.38 17.38
C TYR A 181 4.47 -2.67 18.26
N GLU A 182 4.25 -2.63 19.57
CA GLU A 182 5.17 -2.06 20.56
C GLU A 182 6.52 -2.79 20.55
N ALA A 183 6.53 -4.11 20.35
CA ALA A 183 7.77 -4.86 20.23
C ALA A 183 8.50 -4.54 18.91
N VAL A 184 7.78 -4.48 17.78
CA VAL A 184 8.36 -4.12 16.47
C VAL A 184 8.93 -2.71 16.50
N SER A 185 8.25 -1.74 17.12
CA SER A 185 8.74 -0.35 17.19
C SER A 185 10.04 -0.23 17.97
N LYS A 186 10.34 -1.16 18.89
CA LYS A 186 11.64 -1.23 19.59
C LYS A 186 12.72 -1.87 18.73
N ILE A 187 12.36 -2.86 17.92
CA ILE A 187 13.29 -3.55 17.02
C ILE A 187 13.71 -2.62 15.87
N ARG A 188 12.78 -1.84 15.33
CA ARG A 188 13.04 -0.83 14.29
C ARG A 188 13.81 0.37 14.83
N GLY A 189 14.39 1.16 13.94
CA GLY A 189 15.20 2.33 14.25
C GLY A 189 16.08 2.71 13.07
N GLU A 190 16.74 3.86 13.18
CA GLU A 190 17.52 4.46 12.10
C GLU A 190 18.58 3.51 11.52
N GLN A 191 18.75 3.54 10.19
CA GLN A 191 19.81 2.80 9.49
C GLN A 191 21.19 3.06 10.13
N GLY A 192 21.97 2.00 10.29
CA GLY A 192 23.32 2.05 10.85
C GLY A 192 23.37 2.09 12.39
N THR A 193 22.22 2.19 13.07
CA THR A 193 22.17 2.02 14.53
C THR A 193 22.21 0.55 14.93
N THR A 194 22.75 0.26 16.11
CA THR A 194 22.81 -1.11 16.64
C THR A 194 21.57 -1.42 17.46
N VAL A 195 21.13 -2.68 17.41
CA VAL A 195 20.12 -3.28 18.30
C VAL A 195 20.62 -4.60 18.85
N THR A 196 20.37 -4.86 20.12
CA THR A 196 20.70 -6.12 20.78
C THR A 196 19.43 -6.89 21.13
N LEU A 197 19.32 -8.12 20.61
CA LEU A 197 18.21 -9.03 20.92
C LEU A 197 18.67 -10.13 21.87
N GLU A 198 17.88 -10.38 22.93
CA GLU A 198 18.00 -11.60 23.74
C GLU A 198 16.91 -12.57 23.28
N ILE A 199 17.30 -13.73 22.72
CA ILE A 199 16.38 -14.69 22.13
C ILE A 199 16.41 -16.06 22.83
N MET A 200 15.29 -16.77 22.76
CA MET A 200 15.17 -18.19 23.10
C MET A 200 15.00 -19.00 21.81
N ARG A 201 15.88 -19.98 21.61
CA ARG A 201 15.85 -20.88 20.45
C ARG A 201 15.49 -22.30 20.87
N GLN A 202 14.54 -22.91 20.18
CA GLN A 202 14.13 -24.28 20.47
C GLN A 202 15.32 -25.25 20.33
N GLY A 203 15.51 -26.10 21.35
CA GLY A 203 16.62 -27.07 21.39
C GLY A 203 17.95 -26.52 21.92
N VAL A 204 18.03 -25.23 22.25
CA VAL A 204 19.17 -24.59 22.92
C VAL A 204 18.77 -24.20 24.34
N SER A 205 19.54 -24.62 25.34
CA SER A 205 19.20 -24.37 26.75
C SER A 205 19.55 -22.98 27.24
N ASP A 206 20.57 -22.36 26.63
CA ASP A 206 21.05 -21.03 26.99
C ASP A 206 20.35 -19.97 26.11
N LEU A 207 20.08 -18.80 26.69
CA LEU A 207 19.61 -17.64 25.91
C LEU A 207 20.74 -17.16 25.01
N LEU A 208 20.40 -16.73 23.80
CA LEU A 208 21.35 -16.19 22.84
C LEU A 208 21.20 -14.67 22.80
N THR A 209 22.32 -13.97 22.85
CA THR A 209 22.39 -12.52 22.62
C THR A 209 22.89 -12.30 21.19
N VAL A 210 22.12 -11.57 20.40
CA VAL A 210 22.40 -11.29 19.00
C VAL A 210 22.45 -9.78 18.83
N GLU A 211 23.61 -9.25 18.46
CA GLU A 211 23.81 -7.84 18.15
C GLU A 211 23.70 -7.67 16.63
N LEU A 212 22.85 -6.75 16.18
CA LEU A 212 22.58 -6.47 14.78
C LEU A 212 22.75 -4.98 14.51
N VAL A 213 23.18 -4.64 13.30
CA VAL A 213 23.14 -3.27 12.79
C VAL A 213 21.89 -3.16 11.95
N ARG A 214 21.03 -2.19 12.25
CA ARG A 214 19.83 -1.92 11.44
C ARG A 214 20.26 -1.46 10.05
N ASP A 215 19.56 -1.93 9.05
CA ASP A 215 19.79 -1.55 7.66
C ASP A 215 18.47 -1.19 6.99
N ASP A 216 18.56 -0.65 5.78
CA ASP A 216 17.40 -0.52 4.91
C ASP A 216 17.08 -1.86 4.25
N ILE A 217 15.85 -2.32 4.43
CA ILE A 217 15.40 -3.66 4.03
C ILE A 217 14.47 -3.53 2.84
N PRO A 218 14.86 -4.05 1.66
CA PRO A 218 13.98 -4.01 0.49
C PRO A 218 12.75 -4.90 0.73
N LEU A 219 11.58 -4.35 0.39
CA LEU A 219 10.33 -5.07 0.26
C LEU A 219 10.26 -5.62 -1.16
N GLU A 220 10.17 -6.94 -1.26
CA GLU A 220 9.92 -7.58 -2.55
C GLU A 220 8.53 -7.20 -3.06
N THR A 221 8.46 -6.75 -4.31
CA THR A 221 7.19 -6.29 -4.92
C THR A 221 6.75 -7.17 -6.08
N VAL A 222 7.61 -8.10 -6.51
CA VAL A 222 7.34 -9.00 -7.63
C VAL A 222 7.64 -10.43 -7.20
N TYR A 223 6.64 -11.30 -7.31
CA TYR A 223 6.79 -12.73 -7.08
C TYR A 223 6.51 -13.46 -8.38
N SER A 224 7.29 -14.51 -8.67
CA SER A 224 7.08 -15.31 -9.87
C SER A 224 7.10 -16.80 -9.57
N GLU A 225 6.28 -17.56 -10.29
CA GLU A 225 6.32 -19.01 -10.29
C GLU A 225 5.93 -19.58 -11.67
N THR A 226 6.28 -20.84 -11.91
CA THR A 226 5.82 -21.58 -13.09
C THR A 226 4.80 -22.64 -12.67
N LYS A 227 3.64 -22.64 -13.31
CA LYS A 227 2.60 -23.66 -13.14
C LYS A 227 2.45 -24.50 -14.40
N GLN A 228 2.04 -25.76 -14.22
CA GLN A 228 1.73 -26.68 -15.32
C GLN A 228 0.23 -26.71 -15.58
N VAL A 229 -0.19 -26.38 -16.80
CA VAL A 229 -1.61 -26.32 -17.19
C VAL A 229 -1.80 -27.10 -18.50
N ASP A 230 -2.49 -28.24 -18.44
CA ASP A 230 -2.73 -29.12 -19.59
C ASP A 230 -1.46 -29.50 -20.40
N GLY A 231 -0.31 -29.54 -19.71
CA GLY A 231 0.99 -29.87 -20.30
C GLY A 231 1.75 -28.67 -20.88
N ASN A 232 1.26 -27.45 -20.69
CA ASN A 232 1.92 -26.19 -21.02
C ASN A 232 2.52 -25.55 -19.76
N ASN A 233 3.68 -24.91 -19.91
CA ASN A 233 4.30 -24.13 -18.86
C ASN A 233 3.67 -22.74 -18.82
N VAL A 234 3.11 -22.31 -17.70
CA VAL A 234 2.55 -20.97 -17.54
C VAL A 234 3.32 -20.21 -16.48
N GLY A 235 3.83 -19.04 -16.84
CA GLY A 235 4.39 -18.11 -15.87
C GLY A 235 3.27 -17.39 -15.13
N VAL A 236 3.40 -17.25 -13.81
CA VAL A 236 2.55 -16.38 -13.01
C VAL A 236 3.46 -15.33 -12.38
N ILE A 237 3.17 -14.05 -12.61
CA ILE A 237 3.87 -12.94 -11.98
C ILE A 237 2.86 -12.15 -11.15
N GLU A 238 3.05 -12.12 -9.85
CA GLU A 238 2.30 -11.28 -8.92
C GLU A 238 3.06 -9.97 -8.69
N ILE A 239 2.35 -8.85 -8.77
CA ILE A 239 2.87 -7.52 -8.44
C ILE A 239 2.05 -7.01 -7.25
N THR A 240 2.69 -6.80 -6.10
CA THR A 240 1.99 -6.37 -4.86
C THR A 240 1.91 -4.85 -4.72
N SER A 241 2.83 -4.11 -5.36
CA SER A 241 2.88 -2.65 -5.40
C SER A 241 3.76 -2.18 -6.56
N PHE A 242 3.58 -0.95 -7.04
CA PHE A 242 4.45 -0.33 -8.05
C PHE A 242 5.40 0.68 -7.41
N SER A 243 6.59 0.25 -7.03
CA SER A 243 7.65 1.07 -6.44
C SER A 243 8.80 1.33 -7.40
N GLU A 244 9.85 2.01 -6.92
CA GLU A 244 11.01 2.37 -7.74
C GLU A 244 11.66 1.17 -8.44
N ASN A 245 11.78 0.04 -7.73
CA ASN A 245 12.50 -1.15 -8.23
C ASN A 245 11.57 -2.22 -8.86
N THR A 246 10.25 -2.06 -8.79
CA THR A 246 9.30 -3.07 -9.28
C THR A 246 9.46 -3.34 -10.77
N ALA A 247 9.66 -2.32 -11.61
CA ALA A 247 9.79 -2.51 -13.05
C ALA A 247 11.04 -3.30 -13.43
N GLU A 248 12.17 -3.05 -12.75
CA GLU A 248 13.40 -3.82 -12.93
C GLU A 248 13.20 -5.27 -12.49
N ARG A 249 12.62 -5.49 -11.30
CA ARG A 249 12.31 -6.85 -10.84
C ARG A 249 11.37 -7.60 -11.78
N PHE A 250 10.32 -6.95 -12.24
CA PHE A 250 9.37 -7.51 -13.19
C PHE A 250 10.07 -7.96 -14.47
N HIS A 251 10.95 -7.12 -15.02
CA HIS A 251 11.69 -7.46 -16.24
C HIS A 251 12.59 -8.67 -16.06
N GLU A 252 13.27 -8.77 -14.92
CA GLU A 252 14.10 -9.91 -14.59
C GLU A 252 13.30 -11.20 -14.40
N GLU A 253 12.20 -11.17 -13.64
CA GLU A 253 11.33 -12.33 -13.45
C GLU A 253 10.67 -12.77 -14.77
N LEU A 254 10.20 -11.83 -15.58
CA LEU A 254 9.67 -12.13 -16.91
C LEU A 254 10.73 -12.79 -17.80
N THR A 255 11.97 -12.26 -17.80
CA THR A 255 13.07 -12.83 -18.58
C THR A 255 13.42 -14.24 -18.13
N ASN A 256 13.39 -14.51 -16.82
CA ASN A 256 13.63 -15.85 -16.28
C ASN A 256 12.54 -16.83 -16.74
N LEU A 257 11.26 -16.45 -16.63
CA LEU A 257 10.14 -17.26 -17.10
C LEU A 257 10.21 -17.52 -18.61
N GLU A 258 10.54 -16.52 -19.42
CA GLU A 258 10.70 -16.67 -20.86
C GLU A 258 11.86 -17.62 -21.22
N ASN A 259 12.97 -17.54 -20.49
CA ASN A 259 14.10 -18.46 -20.67
C ASN A 259 13.76 -19.91 -20.28
N ASP A 260 12.86 -20.09 -19.32
CA ASP A 260 12.32 -21.40 -18.94
C ASP A 260 11.27 -21.93 -19.93
N GLY A 261 10.90 -21.13 -20.93
CA GLY A 261 10.05 -21.53 -22.04
C GLY A 261 8.58 -21.63 -21.64
N ILE A 262 8.05 -20.56 -21.05
CA ILE A 262 6.60 -20.43 -20.82
C ILE A 262 5.83 -20.38 -22.16
N ASP A 263 4.67 -21.02 -22.16
CA ASP A 263 3.69 -21.06 -23.24
C ASP A 263 2.56 -20.04 -23.01
N GLY A 264 2.53 -19.36 -21.86
CA GLY A 264 1.53 -18.36 -21.47
C GLY A 264 1.90 -17.63 -20.18
N LEU A 265 1.29 -16.48 -19.94
CA LEU A 265 1.57 -15.62 -18.78
C LEU A 265 0.28 -15.18 -18.07
N VAL A 266 0.26 -15.27 -16.75
CA VAL A 266 -0.72 -14.59 -15.89
C VAL A 266 -0.01 -13.46 -15.14
N ILE A 267 -0.57 -12.26 -15.20
CA ILE A 267 -0.12 -11.13 -14.39
C ILE A 267 -1.17 -10.86 -13.31
N ASP A 268 -0.78 -10.95 -12.05
CA ASP A 268 -1.67 -10.77 -10.91
C ASP A 268 -1.43 -9.44 -10.22
N VAL A 269 -2.46 -8.60 -10.17
CA VAL A 269 -2.47 -7.31 -9.44
C VAL A 269 -3.65 -7.24 -8.45
N ARG A 270 -4.18 -8.38 -8.03
CA ARG A 270 -5.17 -8.47 -6.95
C ARG A 270 -4.58 -7.93 -5.65
N GLY A 271 -5.38 -7.19 -4.89
CA GLY A 271 -4.94 -6.51 -3.68
C GLY A 271 -3.90 -5.39 -3.89
N ASN A 272 -3.43 -5.14 -5.12
CA ASN A 272 -2.38 -4.16 -5.39
C ASN A 272 -2.97 -2.74 -5.50
N PRO A 273 -2.65 -1.84 -4.55
CA PRO A 273 -3.22 -0.50 -4.49
C PRO A 273 -2.62 0.49 -5.51
N GLY A 274 -1.71 0.05 -6.36
CA GLY A 274 -1.04 0.84 -7.38
C GLY A 274 0.35 1.28 -6.94
N GLY A 275 0.75 2.50 -7.34
CA GLY A 275 2.08 3.04 -7.05
C GLY A 275 2.53 4.05 -8.10
N LEU A 276 3.83 4.06 -8.40
CA LEU A 276 4.47 4.98 -9.33
C LEU A 276 4.00 4.74 -10.77
N LEU A 277 3.51 5.78 -11.43
CA LEU A 277 3.20 5.73 -12.87
C LEU A 277 4.41 5.30 -13.73
N PRO A 278 5.64 5.84 -13.53
CA PRO A 278 6.80 5.38 -14.30
C PRO A 278 7.03 3.86 -14.22
N SER A 279 6.78 3.25 -13.06
CA SER A 279 6.98 1.82 -12.85
C SER A 279 6.01 0.98 -13.71
N VAL A 280 4.72 1.32 -13.70
CA VAL A 280 3.74 0.64 -14.59
C VAL A 280 3.95 0.96 -16.06
N GLU A 281 4.41 2.17 -16.40
CA GLU A 281 4.75 2.52 -17.79
C GLU A 281 5.87 1.65 -18.35
N GLU A 282 6.94 1.42 -17.59
CA GLU A 282 8.03 0.53 -17.99
C GLU A 282 7.56 -0.93 -18.11
N ILE A 283 6.70 -1.40 -17.21
CA ILE A 283 6.12 -2.75 -17.31
C ILE A 283 5.27 -2.89 -18.58
N LEU A 284 4.37 -1.94 -18.86
CA LEU A 284 3.48 -1.97 -20.03
C LEU A 284 4.22 -1.96 -21.37
N LYS A 285 5.42 -1.35 -21.43
CA LYS A 285 6.26 -1.36 -22.64
C LYS A 285 6.71 -2.76 -23.07
N ASN A 286 6.60 -3.78 -22.21
CA ASN A 286 6.85 -5.17 -22.58
C ASN A 286 5.71 -5.80 -23.39
N PHE A 287 4.50 -5.22 -23.36
CA PHE A 287 3.27 -5.89 -23.84
C PHE A 287 2.46 -5.06 -24.85
N ILE A 288 2.43 -3.74 -24.69
CA ILE A 288 1.61 -2.84 -25.50
C ILE A 288 2.45 -2.29 -26.64
N THR A 289 1.96 -2.36 -27.88
CA THR A 289 2.66 -1.86 -29.07
C THR A 289 2.50 -0.35 -29.25
N LYS A 290 3.34 0.25 -30.08
CA LYS A 290 3.31 1.68 -30.43
C LYS A 290 2.04 2.14 -31.17
N ASP A 291 1.16 1.22 -31.58
CA ASP A 291 -0.03 1.52 -32.41
C ASP A 291 -1.16 2.20 -31.62
N GLN A 292 -1.20 2.00 -30.30
CA GLN A 292 -2.18 2.59 -29.39
C GLN A 292 -1.49 3.18 -28.16
N PRO A 293 -2.02 4.25 -27.56
CA PRO A 293 -1.50 4.73 -26.30
C PRO A 293 -1.82 3.72 -25.19
N TYR A 294 -0.91 3.52 -24.23
CA TYR A 294 -1.21 2.71 -23.05
C TYR A 294 -1.97 3.52 -21.98
N VAL A 295 -1.77 4.84 -21.93
CA VAL A 295 -2.49 5.76 -21.05
C VAL A 295 -2.57 7.16 -21.68
N GLN A 296 -3.53 7.96 -21.23
CA GLN A 296 -3.58 9.39 -21.55
C GLN A 296 -3.72 10.20 -20.27
N ILE A 297 -3.13 11.39 -20.21
CA ILE A 297 -3.20 12.30 -19.06
C ILE A 297 -3.92 13.57 -19.50
N GLU A 298 -4.99 13.94 -18.78
CA GLU A 298 -5.80 15.13 -19.02
C GLU A 298 -5.57 16.15 -17.91
N ASP A 299 -5.20 17.39 -18.28
CA ASP A 299 -5.00 18.49 -17.34
C ASP A 299 -6.31 19.25 -17.03
N ARG A 300 -6.22 20.24 -16.13
CA ARG A 300 -7.37 21.09 -15.76
C ARG A 300 -7.96 21.89 -16.95
N ASN A 301 -7.18 22.14 -17.99
CA ASN A 301 -7.61 22.86 -19.19
C ASN A 301 -8.26 21.92 -20.23
N GLY A 302 -8.27 20.61 -19.98
CA GLY A 302 -8.76 19.58 -20.89
C GLY A 302 -7.75 19.20 -21.98
N GLU A 303 -6.48 19.61 -21.85
CA GLU A 303 -5.40 19.20 -22.73
C GLU A 303 -5.03 17.74 -22.44
N LYS A 304 -4.92 16.92 -23.49
CA LYS A 304 -4.66 15.48 -23.40
C LYS A 304 -3.29 15.13 -23.97
N SER A 305 -2.44 14.58 -23.11
CA SER A 305 -1.18 13.94 -23.50
C SER A 305 -1.39 12.44 -23.64
N ARG A 306 -0.93 11.86 -24.75
CA ARG A 306 -1.03 10.42 -25.04
C ARG A 306 0.35 9.79 -24.97
N TYR A 307 0.45 8.67 -24.27
CA TYR A 307 1.71 7.99 -24.02
C TYR A 307 1.75 6.65 -24.74
N PHE A 308 2.81 6.42 -25.50
CA PHE A 308 3.00 5.26 -26.37
C PHE A 308 4.27 4.53 -26.00
N SER A 309 4.31 3.22 -26.25
CA SER A 309 5.55 2.44 -26.18
C SER A 309 6.34 2.56 -27.49
N GLU A 310 7.54 1.97 -27.51
CA GLU A 310 8.32 1.76 -28.73
C GLU A 310 8.25 0.31 -29.23
N LEU A 311 7.40 -0.53 -28.61
CA LEU A 311 7.29 -1.95 -28.93
C LEU A 311 6.62 -2.14 -30.30
N GLU A 312 7.28 -2.92 -31.16
CA GLU A 312 6.82 -3.19 -32.54
C GLU A 312 5.82 -4.35 -32.60
N GLU A 313 6.06 -5.42 -31.84
CA GLU A 313 5.29 -6.66 -31.89
C GLU A 313 4.90 -7.10 -30.47
N MET A 314 3.68 -7.64 -30.33
CA MET A 314 3.22 -8.25 -29.09
C MET A 314 3.99 -9.55 -28.81
N LYS A 315 3.90 -10.04 -27.56
CA LYS A 315 4.39 -11.37 -27.19
C LYS A 315 3.68 -12.45 -28.01
N ASP A 316 4.38 -13.54 -28.30
CA ASP A 316 3.89 -14.66 -29.10
C ASP A 316 3.10 -15.71 -28.29
N TYR A 317 3.02 -15.52 -26.97
CA TYR A 317 2.24 -16.32 -26.05
C TYR A 317 1.02 -15.54 -25.50
N PRO A 318 -0.08 -16.22 -25.15
CA PRO A 318 -1.26 -15.63 -24.54
C PRO A 318 -0.94 -15.04 -23.16
N ILE A 319 -1.63 -13.94 -22.82
CA ILE A 319 -1.52 -13.26 -21.52
C ILE A 319 -2.92 -13.03 -20.96
N SER A 320 -3.06 -13.19 -19.65
CA SER A 320 -4.26 -12.81 -18.90
C SER A 320 -3.88 -12.03 -17.64
N VAL A 321 -4.78 -11.16 -17.17
CA VAL A 321 -4.54 -10.31 -15.99
C VAL A 321 -5.60 -10.55 -14.93
N LEU A 322 -5.18 -10.70 -13.67
CA LEU A 322 -6.05 -10.84 -12.52
C LEU A 322 -6.23 -9.50 -11.80
N ILE A 323 -7.48 -9.14 -11.50
CA ILE A 323 -7.85 -7.95 -10.74
C ILE A 323 -8.90 -8.26 -9.68
N ASP A 324 -8.97 -7.45 -8.64
CA ASP A 324 -10.05 -7.44 -7.65
C ASP A 324 -10.33 -6.02 -7.15
N GLU A 325 -11.22 -5.89 -6.17
CA GLU A 325 -11.58 -4.60 -5.56
C GLU A 325 -10.39 -3.85 -4.92
N GLY A 326 -9.29 -4.53 -4.61
CA GLY A 326 -8.05 -3.95 -4.10
C GLY A 326 -7.13 -3.42 -5.19
N SER A 327 -7.32 -3.84 -6.44
CA SER A 327 -6.59 -3.31 -7.60
C SER A 327 -6.95 -1.84 -7.82
N ALA A 328 -5.98 -0.93 -7.65
CA ALA A 328 -6.22 0.51 -7.77
C ALA A 328 -5.11 1.24 -8.55
N SER A 329 -5.43 2.41 -9.12
CA SER A 329 -4.45 3.36 -9.68
C SER A 329 -3.56 2.73 -10.76
N ALA A 330 -2.25 2.59 -10.53
CA ALA A 330 -1.32 1.97 -11.48
C ALA A 330 -1.74 0.53 -11.87
N SER A 331 -2.33 -0.26 -10.96
CA SER A 331 -2.90 -1.58 -11.27
C SER A 331 -4.04 -1.48 -12.28
N GLU A 332 -4.86 -0.43 -12.19
CA GLU A 332 -5.97 -0.18 -13.12
C GLU A 332 -5.47 0.31 -14.47
N ILE A 333 -4.40 1.13 -14.49
CA ILE A 333 -3.70 1.53 -15.71
C ILE A 333 -3.13 0.30 -16.42
N LEU A 334 -2.48 -0.61 -15.69
CA LEU A 334 -2.00 -1.89 -16.22
C LEU A 334 -3.17 -2.68 -16.83
N ALA A 335 -4.21 -2.96 -16.04
CA ALA A 335 -5.33 -3.78 -16.47
C ALA A 335 -6.07 -3.18 -17.67
N VAL A 336 -6.35 -1.89 -17.68
CA VAL A 336 -7.08 -1.25 -18.79
C VAL A 336 -6.24 -1.13 -20.05
N ALA A 337 -4.92 -0.93 -19.93
CA ALA A 337 -4.01 -0.94 -21.08
C ALA A 337 -3.93 -2.33 -21.70
N MET A 338 -3.78 -3.37 -20.86
CA MET A 338 -3.78 -4.77 -21.29
C MET A 338 -5.12 -5.15 -21.95
N LYS A 339 -6.24 -4.69 -21.41
CA LYS A 339 -7.58 -4.90 -21.97
C LYS A 339 -7.78 -4.21 -23.32
N GLU A 340 -7.60 -2.88 -23.35
CA GLU A 340 -8.02 -2.07 -24.49
C GLU A 340 -6.98 -1.99 -25.61
N ALA A 341 -5.69 -1.88 -25.26
CA ALA A 341 -4.59 -1.78 -26.23
C ALA A 341 -3.93 -3.13 -26.51
N GLY A 342 -3.90 -4.03 -25.51
CA GLY A 342 -3.35 -5.38 -25.64
C GLY A 342 -4.35 -6.45 -26.10
N ASN A 343 -5.66 -6.18 -25.97
CA ASN A 343 -6.73 -7.15 -26.24
C ASN A 343 -6.56 -8.46 -25.42
N TYR A 344 -6.09 -8.33 -24.17
CA TYR A 344 -5.94 -9.43 -23.22
C TYR A 344 -7.18 -9.56 -22.33
N GLU A 345 -7.40 -10.77 -21.81
CA GLU A 345 -8.50 -11.06 -20.89
C GLU A 345 -8.18 -10.56 -19.48
N ILE A 346 -9.17 -9.96 -18.83
CA ILE A 346 -9.13 -9.46 -17.46
C ILE A 346 -10.09 -10.29 -16.61
N ILE A 347 -9.57 -10.99 -15.60
CA ILE A 347 -10.30 -11.97 -14.81
C ILE A 347 -10.39 -11.49 -13.36
N GLY A 348 -11.54 -11.74 -12.71
CA GLY A 348 -11.72 -11.50 -11.29
C GLY A 348 -12.92 -10.63 -10.98
N SER A 349 -12.73 -9.59 -10.17
CA SER A 349 -13.79 -8.65 -9.75
C SER A 349 -13.49 -7.23 -10.24
N THR A 350 -14.50 -6.36 -10.28
CA THR A 350 -14.30 -4.94 -10.64
C THR A 350 -13.30 -4.27 -9.70
N SER A 351 -12.39 -3.50 -10.29
CA SER A 351 -11.33 -2.78 -9.55
C SER A 351 -11.84 -1.54 -8.80
N PHE A 352 -10.93 -0.85 -8.09
CA PHE A 352 -11.28 0.20 -7.13
C PHE A 352 -11.90 1.49 -7.71
N GLY A 353 -11.44 1.99 -8.86
CA GLY A 353 -11.94 3.21 -9.49
C GLY A 353 -11.13 4.49 -9.23
N LYS A 354 -9.79 4.42 -9.14
CA LYS A 354 -8.94 5.61 -8.92
C LYS A 354 -8.40 6.15 -10.26
N GLY A 355 -9.13 7.11 -10.84
CA GLY A 355 -8.84 7.75 -12.14
C GLY A 355 -8.09 9.09 -12.08
N THR A 356 -7.40 9.41 -10.98
CA THR A 356 -6.75 10.71 -10.75
C THR A 356 -5.25 10.57 -10.46
N VAL A 357 -4.50 11.61 -10.78
CA VAL A 357 -3.05 11.69 -10.57
C VAL A 357 -2.73 12.84 -9.64
N GLN A 358 -1.89 12.56 -8.64
CA GLN A 358 -1.45 13.52 -7.65
C GLN A 358 -0.04 14.06 -7.98
N GLN A 359 0.34 15.16 -7.37
CA GLN A 359 1.74 15.61 -7.32
C GLN A 359 2.08 16.08 -5.91
N THR A 360 3.32 15.82 -5.50
CA THR A 360 3.90 16.29 -4.25
C THR A 360 4.53 17.67 -4.47
N ILE A 361 4.05 18.67 -3.74
CA ILE A 361 4.52 20.05 -3.79
C ILE A 361 5.20 20.38 -2.46
N PRO A 362 6.54 20.51 -2.42
CA PRO A 362 7.26 20.86 -1.20
C PRO A 362 6.89 22.25 -0.70
N MET A 363 6.69 22.39 0.61
CA MET A 363 6.36 23.67 1.25
C MET A 363 7.59 24.48 1.67
N GLY A 364 8.78 23.89 1.57
CA GLY A 364 10.08 24.54 1.84
C GLY A 364 10.57 24.38 3.28
N ASP A 365 9.76 23.81 4.17
CA ASP A 365 10.14 23.50 5.56
C ASP A 365 10.40 22.01 5.79
N GLY A 366 10.14 21.14 4.81
CA GLY A 366 10.21 19.68 4.88
C GLY A 366 8.84 19.00 4.77
N SER A 367 7.75 19.75 4.92
CA SER A 367 6.39 19.27 4.65
C SER A 367 6.04 19.36 3.15
N THR A 368 4.99 18.65 2.76
CA THR A 368 4.54 18.52 1.37
C THR A 368 3.02 18.57 1.27
N ILE A 369 2.48 19.19 0.23
CA ILE A 369 1.09 18.98 -0.19
C ILE A 369 1.07 17.96 -1.32
N LYS A 370 0.35 16.86 -1.14
CA LYS A 370 -0.03 15.95 -2.23
C LYS A 370 -1.35 16.44 -2.81
N LEU A 371 -1.37 16.85 -4.08
CA LEU A 371 -2.53 17.50 -4.71
C LEU A 371 -2.92 16.82 -6.01
N THR A 372 -4.21 16.55 -6.22
CA THR A 372 -4.72 16.04 -7.50
C THR A 372 -4.66 17.12 -8.57
N LEU A 373 -3.89 16.88 -9.64
CA LEU A 373 -3.69 17.84 -10.73
C LEU A 373 -4.16 17.34 -12.09
N PHE A 374 -4.20 16.03 -12.30
CA PHE A 374 -4.57 15.43 -13.57
C PHE A 374 -5.57 14.30 -13.41
N LYS A 375 -6.24 13.98 -14.50
CA LYS A 375 -6.93 12.71 -14.70
C LYS A 375 -6.06 11.82 -15.57
N TRP A 376 -6.09 10.52 -15.33
CA TRP A 376 -5.64 9.57 -16.33
C TRP A 376 -6.84 8.95 -17.02
N LEU A 377 -6.70 8.68 -18.31
CA LEU A 377 -7.71 8.08 -19.17
C LEU A 377 -7.14 6.79 -19.78
N SER A 378 -8.04 5.86 -20.07
CA SER A 378 -7.72 4.61 -20.73
C SER A 378 -7.16 4.83 -22.16
N PRO A 379 -6.59 3.80 -22.81
CA PRO A 379 -6.23 3.85 -24.24
C PRO A 379 -7.33 4.44 -25.14
N ASN A 380 -8.59 4.06 -24.91
CA ASN A 380 -9.75 4.58 -25.65
C ASN A 380 -10.21 5.98 -25.20
N GLY A 381 -9.64 6.53 -24.13
CA GLY A 381 -9.94 7.86 -23.62
C GLY A 381 -11.08 7.90 -22.60
N ASN A 382 -11.42 6.76 -21.99
CA ASN A 382 -12.42 6.67 -20.94
C ASN A 382 -11.82 7.10 -19.59
N TRP A 383 -12.62 7.79 -18.77
CA TRP A 383 -12.26 8.10 -17.39
C TRP A 383 -13.01 7.15 -16.47
N ILE A 384 -12.28 6.34 -15.70
CA ILE A 384 -12.84 5.23 -14.91
C ILE A 384 -13.07 5.57 -13.44
N HIS A 385 -12.97 6.84 -13.08
CA HIS A 385 -13.00 7.27 -11.69
C HIS A 385 -14.36 6.95 -11.04
N GLU A 386 -14.31 6.37 -9.85
CA GLU A 386 -15.46 5.87 -9.07
C GLU A 386 -16.19 4.65 -9.68
N ASP A 387 -15.84 4.25 -10.90
CA ASP A 387 -16.44 3.08 -11.58
C ASP A 387 -15.54 1.83 -11.53
N GLY A 388 -14.22 2.02 -11.68
CA GLY A 388 -13.26 0.91 -11.78
C GLY A 388 -13.21 0.26 -13.17
N ILE A 389 -12.41 -0.80 -13.28
CA ILE A 389 -12.24 -1.62 -14.48
C ILE A 389 -13.08 -2.88 -14.32
N GLU A 390 -14.12 -3.02 -15.15
CA GLU A 390 -14.90 -4.26 -15.20
C GLU A 390 -14.05 -5.39 -15.82
N PRO A 391 -14.00 -6.59 -15.21
CA PRO A 391 -13.33 -7.74 -15.79
C PRO A 391 -14.05 -8.19 -17.06
N THR A 392 -13.30 -8.75 -18.02
CA THR A 392 -13.90 -9.42 -19.18
C THR A 392 -14.57 -10.73 -18.76
N ILE A 393 -14.03 -11.40 -17.73
CA ILE A 393 -14.58 -12.61 -17.14
C ILE A 393 -14.69 -12.42 -15.62
N GLU A 394 -15.91 -12.18 -15.14
CA GLU A 394 -16.17 -12.05 -13.70
C GLU A 394 -16.06 -13.42 -13.00
N VAL A 395 -15.21 -13.49 -11.98
CA VAL A 395 -15.03 -14.65 -11.11
C VAL A 395 -14.84 -14.17 -9.67
N LYS A 396 -15.65 -14.71 -8.76
CA LYS A 396 -15.53 -14.44 -7.32
C LYS A 396 -14.79 -15.56 -6.61
N GLN A 397 -14.11 -15.19 -5.54
CA GLN A 397 -13.56 -16.16 -4.61
C GLN A 397 -14.67 -16.79 -3.74
N PRO A 398 -14.40 -17.94 -3.10
CA PRO A 398 -15.25 -18.47 -2.06
C PRO A 398 -15.54 -17.42 -0.95
N GLU A 399 -16.71 -17.48 -0.33
CA GLU A 399 -17.17 -16.43 0.61
C GLU A 399 -16.22 -16.18 1.79
N TYR A 400 -15.46 -17.19 2.23
CA TYR A 400 -14.53 -17.03 3.35
C TYR A 400 -13.33 -16.12 3.04
N PHE A 401 -13.02 -15.86 1.76
CA PHE A 401 -12.01 -14.86 1.36
C PHE A 401 -12.41 -13.44 1.79
N TYR A 402 -13.71 -13.17 1.93
CA TYR A 402 -14.26 -11.85 2.25
C TYR A 402 -14.68 -11.72 3.71
N THR A 403 -14.34 -12.70 4.55
CA THR A 403 -14.73 -12.68 5.97
C THR A 403 -13.89 -11.69 6.77
N ASN A 404 -14.55 -10.98 7.69
CA ASN A 404 -13.88 -10.06 8.60
C ASN A 404 -13.31 -10.80 9.82
N PRO A 405 -12.17 -10.34 10.38
CA PRO A 405 -11.68 -10.84 11.65
C PRO A 405 -12.75 -10.76 12.76
N ILE A 406 -12.93 -11.88 13.45
CA ILE A 406 -13.85 -12.01 14.58
C ILE A 406 -13.19 -11.43 15.84
N GLN A 407 -13.44 -10.16 16.13
CA GLN A 407 -12.99 -9.54 17.37
C GLN A 407 -13.92 -9.93 18.54
N VAL A 408 -13.46 -10.82 19.43
CA VAL A 408 -14.26 -11.29 20.56
C VAL A 408 -14.04 -10.39 21.77
N GLU A 409 -14.98 -9.47 22.02
CA GLU A 409 -15.02 -8.71 23.30
C GLU A 409 -15.81 -9.48 24.37
N GLU A 410 -16.81 -10.25 23.95
CA GLU A 410 -17.62 -11.17 24.73
C GLU A 410 -17.77 -12.47 23.93
N THR A 411 -17.66 -13.61 24.61
CA THR A 411 -17.77 -14.95 24.00
C THR A 411 -19.05 -15.11 23.19
N LEU A 412 -18.95 -15.61 21.96
CA LEU A 412 -20.11 -15.90 21.13
C LEU A 412 -20.72 -17.25 21.53
N THR A 413 -22.01 -17.25 21.81
CA THR A 413 -22.70 -18.42 22.39
C THR A 413 -24.06 -18.67 21.76
N TYR A 414 -24.64 -19.83 22.06
CA TYR A 414 -25.96 -20.25 21.59
C TYR A 414 -27.03 -19.18 21.75
N ASN A 415 -27.90 -19.07 20.73
CA ASN A 415 -29.04 -18.15 20.66
C ASN A 415 -28.67 -16.65 20.59
N GLN A 416 -27.39 -16.33 20.35
CA GLN A 416 -26.97 -14.98 20.00
C GLN A 416 -27.13 -14.70 18.50
N SER A 417 -27.20 -13.43 18.12
CA SER A 417 -27.17 -13.02 16.71
C SER A 417 -26.29 -11.81 16.49
N SER A 418 -25.36 -11.91 15.55
CA SER A 418 -24.48 -10.80 15.17
C SER A 418 -23.75 -11.10 13.86
N GLU A 419 -23.20 -10.06 13.23
CA GLU A 419 -22.29 -10.19 12.09
C GLU A 419 -21.03 -11.02 12.45
N LYS A 420 -20.60 -11.00 13.71
CA LYS A 420 -19.46 -11.83 14.16
C LYS A 420 -19.77 -13.33 14.08
N VAL A 421 -21.01 -13.69 14.40
CA VAL A 421 -21.50 -15.08 14.27
C VAL A 421 -21.63 -15.46 12.80
N GLU A 422 -22.06 -14.54 11.94
CA GLU A 422 -22.13 -14.76 10.49
C GLU A 422 -20.75 -15.05 9.90
N ASN A 423 -19.76 -14.20 10.21
CA ASN A 423 -18.37 -14.44 9.81
C ASN A 423 -17.87 -15.79 10.32
N ALA A 424 -18.11 -16.13 11.59
CA ALA A 424 -17.72 -17.44 12.12
C ALA A 424 -18.37 -18.61 11.37
N GLN A 425 -19.64 -18.49 11.00
CA GLN A 425 -20.35 -19.52 10.23
C GLN A 425 -19.76 -19.69 8.83
N ILE A 426 -19.45 -18.60 8.14
CA ILE A 426 -18.82 -18.63 6.81
C ILE A 426 -17.44 -19.29 6.92
N MET A 427 -16.63 -18.89 7.90
CA MET A 427 -15.30 -19.47 8.15
C MET A 427 -15.39 -20.98 8.46
N LEU A 428 -16.28 -21.39 9.37
CA LEU A 428 -16.49 -22.80 9.70
C LEU A 428 -16.88 -23.62 8.47
N ASN A 429 -17.81 -23.11 7.66
CA ASN A 429 -18.23 -23.78 6.44
C ASN A 429 -17.08 -23.90 5.42
N GLY A 430 -16.29 -22.83 5.24
CA GLY A 430 -15.10 -22.84 4.38
C GLY A 430 -14.06 -23.89 4.79
N LEU A 431 -13.93 -24.13 6.09
CA LEU A 431 -13.05 -25.16 6.66
C LEU A 431 -13.69 -26.57 6.69
N GLY A 432 -14.89 -26.74 6.12
CA GLY A 432 -15.59 -28.02 6.06
C GLY A 432 -16.39 -28.39 7.32
N PHE A 433 -16.58 -27.47 8.26
CA PHE A 433 -17.40 -27.65 9.46
C PHE A 433 -18.79 -26.99 9.26
N ASP A 434 -19.75 -27.74 8.72
CA ASP A 434 -21.08 -27.21 8.35
C ASP A 434 -21.89 -26.67 9.57
N PRO A 435 -22.08 -25.34 9.69
CA PRO A 435 -22.86 -24.73 10.78
C PRO A 435 -24.38 -24.78 10.53
N GLY A 436 -24.83 -25.26 9.38
CA GLY A 436 -26.23 -25.35 8.93
C GLY A 436 -26.85 -24.05 8.45
N ARG A 437 -26.19 -22.91 8.67
CA ARG A 437 -26.64 -21.56 8.33
C ARG A 437 -25.47 -20.57 8.36
N GLN A 438 -25.60 -19.47 7.63
CA GLN A 438 -24.63 -18.37 7.56
C GLN A 438 -25.36 -17.03 7.61
N ASP A 439 -26.31 -16.88 8.54
CA ASP A 439 -27.16 -15.69 8.68
C ASP A 439 -26.96 -14.96 10.00
N GLY A 440 -25.90 -15.32 10.73
CA GLY A 440 -25.51 -14.69 11.97
C GLY A 440 -26.25 -15.14 13.21
N PHE A 441 -27.19 -16.10 13.13
CA PHE A 441 -27.83 -16.67 14.33
C PHE A 441 -27.10 -17.92 14.82
N PHE A 442 -26.65 -17.92 16.07
CA PHE A 442 -25.88 -19.02 16.68
C PHE A 442 -26.80 -20.17 17.07
N SER A 443 -27.06 -21.08 16.12
CA SER A 443 -27.96 -22.20 16.30
C SER A 443 -27.32 -23.39 17.02
N GLN A 444 -28.12 -24.42 17.35
CA GLN A 444 -27.59 -25.66 17.92
C GLN A 444 -26.61 -26.36 16.95
N GLN A 445 -26.87 -26.30 15.65
CA GLN A 445 -25.96 -26.85 14.65
C GLN A 445 -24.66 -26.04 14.55
N THR A 446 -24.73 -24.73 14.77
CA THR A 446 -23.53 -23.88 14.89
C THR A 446 -22.71 -24.26 16.13
N VAL A 447 -23.34 -24.58 17.26
CA VAL A 447 -22.65 -25.13 18.45
C VAL A 447 -21.93 -26.43 18.09
N GLU A 448 -22.61 -27.37 17.43
CA GLU A 448 -22.01 -28.65 17.01
C GLU A 448 -20.83 -28.44 16.04
N ALA A 449 -20.93 -27.51 15.10
CA ALA A 449 -19.84 -27.18 14.19
C ALA A 449 -18.62 -26.60 14.94
N VAL A 450 -18.85 -25.72 15.92
CA VAL A 450 -17.79 -25.16 16.79
C VAL A 450 -17.15 -26.25 17.64
N GLU A 451 -17.92 -27.14 18.26
CA GLU A 451 -17.39 -28.26 19.04
C GLU A 451 -16.49 -29.16 18.18
N ASN A 452 -16.94 -29.50 16.97
CA ASN A 452 -16.17 -30.31 16.03
C ASN A 452 -14.86 -29.61 15.59
N TYR A 453 -14.93 -28.31 15.33
CA TYR A 453 -13.77 -27.50 14.98
C TYR A 453 -12.76 -27.43 16.14
N GLN A 454 -13.23 -27.17 17.36
CA GLN A 454 -12.41 -27.13 18.56
C GLN A 454 -11.73 -28.48 18.80
N GLN A 455 -12.47 -29.57 18.66
CA GLN A 455 -11.94 -30.93 18.79
C GLN A 455 -10.86 -31.23 17.74
N ALA A 456 -11.05 -30.78 16.49
CA ALA A 456 -10.10 -31.00 15.40
C ALA A 456 -8.81 -30.18 15.54
N ASN A 457 -8.83 -29.10 16.33
CA ASN A 457 -7.71 -28.16 16.50
C ASN A 457 -7.13 -28.15 17.93
N ASP A 458 -7.36 -29.22 18.70
CA ASP A 458 -6.85 -29.38 20.07
C ASP A 458 -7.21 -28.20 21.02
N LEU A 459 -8.38 -27.59 20.81
CA LEU A 459 -8.93 -26.53 21.66
C LEU A 459 -9.85 -27.10 22.76
N SER A 460 -10.19 -26.27 23.74
CA SER A 460 -11.21 -26.60 24.73
C SER A 460 -12.57 -26.73 24.04
N VAL A 461 -13.19 -27.92 24.10
CA VAL A 461 -14.49 -28.17 23.47
C VAL A 461 -15.61 -27.59 24.34
N THR A 462 -16.02 -26.36 24.04
CA THR A 462 -17.07 -25.62 24.75
C THR A 462 -18.32 -25.42 23.91
N GLY A 463 -18.19 -25.48 22.58
CA GLY A 463 -19.25 -25.09 21.64
C GLY A 463 -19.52 -23.58 21.61
N GLU A 464 -18.65 -22.81 22.26
CA GLU A 464 -18.66 -21.35 22.32
C GLU A 464 -17.43 -20.80 21.59
N ILE A 465 -17.55 -19.64 20.96
CA ILE A 465 -16.41 -18.99 20.30
C ILE A 465 -15.85 -17.94 21.25
N ASP A 466 -14.83 -18.33 22.00
CA ASP A 466 -13.98 -17.44 22.78
C ASP A 466 -12.85 -16.85 21.93
N GLU A 467 -12.01 -16.01 22.54
CA GLU A 467 -10.88 -15.35 21.87
C GLU A 467 -9.94 -16.37 21.20
N GLN A 468 -9.59 -17.46 21.92
CA GLN A 468 -8.71 -18.49 21.38
C GLN A 468 -9.33 -19.23 20.18
N THR A 469 -10.62 -19.55 20.25
CA THR A 469 -11.33 -20.20 19.13
C THR A 469 -11.41 -19.26 17.93
N ALA A 470 -11.70 -17.98 18.13
CA ALA A 470 -11.77 -16.99 17.07
C ALA A 470 -10.42 -16.74 16.38
N GLU A 471 -9.34 -16.56 17.15
CA GLU A 471 -7.98 -16.42 16.62
C GLU A 471 -7.56 -17.64 15.80
N ARG A 472 -7.81 -18.85 16.32
CA ARG A 472 -7.47 -20.08 15.61
C ARG A 472 -8.31 -20.26 14.33
N LEU A 473 -9.58 -19.88 14.35
CA LEU A 473 -10.47 -19.92 13.18
C LEU A 473 -9.98 -18.98 12.09
N GLN A 474 -9.62 -17.74 12.44
CA GLN A 474 -9.03 -16.78 11.52
C GLN A 474 -7.72 -17.30 10.93
N ALA A 475 -6.82 -17.81 11.78
CA ALA A 475 -5.55 -18.37 11.33
C ALA A 475 -5.76 -19.53 10.35
N SER A 476 -6.72 -20.43 10.62
CA SER A 476 -7.01 -21.57 9.73
C SER A 476 -7.56 -21.13 8.38
N ILE A 477 -8.37 -20.07 8.32
CA ILE A 477 -8.83 -19.49 7.05
C ILE A 477 -7.69 -18.84 6.27
N ILE A 478 -6.81 -18.10 6.96
CA ILE A 478 -5.63 -17.51 6.34
C ILE A 478 -4.72 -18.62 5.76
N ASP A 479 -4.51 -19.70 6.50
CA ASP A 479 -3.75 -20.87 6.04
C ASP A 479 -4.41 -21.52 4.80
N GLN A 480 -5.75 -21.65 4.81
CA GLN A 480 -6.51 -22.19 3.67
C GLN A 480 -6.35 -21.30 2.42
N ILE A 481 -6.50 -19.98 2.55
CA ILE A 481 -6.33 -19.03 1.44
C ILE A 481 -4.90 -19.09 0.90
N ARG A 482 -3.89 -19.08 1.80
CA ARG A 482 -2.47 -19.15 1.43
C ARG A 482 -2.05 -20.47 0.80
N SER A 483 -2.82 -21.54 0.96
CA SER A 483 -2.56 -22.81 0.27
C SER A 483 -2.68 -22.67 -1.26
N GLY A 484 -3.47 -21.71 -1.73
CA GLY A 484 -3.77 -21.50 -3.15
C GLY A 484 -4.66 -22.57 -3.78
N GLU A 485 -5.13 -23.57 -3.02
CA GLU A 485 -5.95 -24.67 -3.57
C GLU A 485 -7.34 -24.21 -4.04
N ASP A 486 -7.91 -23.18 -3.40
CA ASP A 486 -9.26 -22.66 -3.68
C ASP A 486 -9.25 -21.31 -4.41
N ASP A 487 -8.16 -20.98 -5.11
CA ASP A 487 -8.08 -19.74 -5.89
C ASP A 487 -8.82 -19.86 -7.23
N ASN A 488 -10.14 -19.69 -7.18
CA ASN A 488 -11.03 -19.77 -8.34
C ASN A 488 -10.64 -18.80 -9.46
N GLN A 489 -10.15 -17.61 -9.09
CA GLN A 489 -9.78 -16.58 -10.06
C GLN A 489 -8.51 -16.96 -10.80
N LEU A 490 -7.47 -17.38 -10.08
CA LEU A 490 -6.23 -17.86 -10.68
C LEU A 490 -6.47 -19.11 -11.54
N GLU A 491 -7.25 -20.07 -11.06
CA GLU A 491 -7.62 -21.24 -11.84
C GLU A 491 -8.29 -20.82 -13.16
N LYS A 492 -9.20 -19.85 -13.12
CA LYS A 492 -9.84 -19.35 -14.33
C LYS A 492 -8.87 -18.64 -15.28
N ALA A 493 -7.98 -17.79 -14.76
CA ALA A 493 -6.97 -17.11 -15.58
C ALA A 493 -6.07 -18.10 -16.32
N LEU A 494 -5.59 -19.14 -15.62
CA LEU A 494 -4.80 -20.22 -16.20
C LEU A 494 -5.55 -20.96 -17.32
N GLN A 495 -6.84 -21.26 -17.11
CA GLN A 495 -7.65 -21.98 -18.09
C GLN A 495 -7.92 -21.17 -19.36
N VAL A 496 -8.02 -19.84 -19.28
CA VAL A 496 -8.41 -18.97 -20.40
C VAL A 496 -7.28 -18.79 -21.42
N LEU A 497 -6.02 -18.95 -21.01
CA LEU A 497 -4.86 -18.79 -21.89
C LEU A 497 -4.89 -19.69 -23.14
N PHE A 498 -5.52 -20.87 -23.05
CA PHE A 498 -5.48 -21.89 -24.08
C PHE A 498 -6.86 -22.26 -24.67
N GLN A 499 -7.86 -21.38 -24.52
CA GLN A 499 -9.25 -21.60 -24.98
C GLN A 499 -9.54 -21.13 -26.41
#